data_AF-A0A4Q4U930-F1
#
_entry.id   AF-A0A4Q4U930-F1
#
_cell.length_a   1.000
_cell.length_b   1.000
_cell.length_c   1.000
_cell.angle_alpha   90.00
_cell.angle_beta   90.00
_cell.angle_gamma   90.00
#
_symmetry.space_group_name_H-M   'P 1'
#
loop_
_entity.id
_entity.type
_entity.pdbx_description
1 polymer ?
#
loop_
_entity_poly.entity_id
_entity_poly.type
_entity_poly.pdbx_seq_one_letter_code
_entity_poly.pdbx_strand_id
1 'polypeptide(L)'
;MPESSSPKVVCEERALDSYSNVLLSLIQFWQDHGRAWPEQITIVSHAFKRERLVDCHCGAIGFPLDRVNFIGIDPPGMADGTNEAAAKGVVEAVTQWLEDPHGKGNVLGGKRKKRNPWGISQLLFSTEEDRKRSGVRSEIREDGQEYLSEGSPQPWSYNN
;
A
#
# COMPACT_ATOMS: atom_id res chain seq x y z
N MET A 1 4.42 16.26 32.19
CA MET A 1 5.29 16.04 31.02
C MET A 1 4.44 16.33 29.80
N PRO A 2 4.83 17.24 28.89
CA PRO A 2 4.10 17.32 27.63
C PRO A 2 4.28 15.98 26.92
N GLU A 3 3.17 15.35 26.54
CA GLU A 3 3.20 14.17 25.70
C GLU A 3 4.05 14.50 24.47
N SER A 4 5.06 13.67 24.21
CA SER A 4 5.86 13.75 23.00
C SER A 4 4.91 13.67 21.81
N SER A 5 4.60 14.80 21.16
CA SER A 5 3.73 14.78 19.99
C SER A 5 4.41 13.94 18.91
N SER A 6 3.76 12.87 18.46
CA SER A 6 4.25 12.09 17.33
C SER A 6 4.46 13.01 16.11
N PRO A 7 5.46 12.72 15.26
CA PRO A 7 5.69 13.50 14.05
C PRO A 7 4.41 13.52 13.20
N LYS A 8 3.99 14.72 12.77
CA LYS A 8 2.78 14.90 11.94
C LYS A 8 3.03 14.68 10.46
N VAL A 9 4.30 14.58 10.07
CA VAL A 9 4.76 14.33 8.69
C VAL A 9 5.88 13.31 8.78
N VAL A 10 5.71 12.18 8.10
CA VAL A 10 6.65 11.07 8.06
C VAL A 10 6.81 10.61 6.61
N CYS A 11 8.00 10.11 6.28
CA CYS A 11 8.31 9.54 4.97
C CYS A 11 8.45 8.02 5.12
N GLU A 12 7.65 7.24 4.38
CA GLU A 12 7.87 5.80 4.23
C GLU A 12 8.83 5.59 3.06
N GLU A 13 10.03 5.07 3.34
CA GLU A 13 11.15 5.04 2.38
C GLU A 13 11.38 3.66 1.75
N ARG A 14 10.58 2.64 2.11
CA ARG A 14 10.83 1.25 1.69
C ARG A 14 9.91 0.77 0.59
N ALA A 15 8.82 1.47 0.29
CA ALA A 15 7.89 1.07 -0.76
C ALA A 15 8.55 1.10 -2.15
N LEU A 16 8.35 0.02 -2.90
CA LEU A 16 8.95 -0.20 -4.22
C LEU A 16 7.92 -0.28 -5.36
N ASP A 17 6.65 -0.26 -5.01
CA ASP A 17 5.51 -0.24 -5.93
C ASP A 17 4.30 0.43 -5.27
N SER A 18 3.23 0.64 -6.04
CA SER A 18 2.06 1.35 -5.55
C SER A 18 1.23 0.57 -4.54
N TYR A 19 1.37 -0.75 -4.46
CA TYR A 19 0.73 -1.57 -3.43
C TYR A 19 1.44 -1.36 -2.10
N SER A 20 2.76 -1.47 -2.08
CA SER A 20 3.58 -1.22 -0.89
C SER A 20 3.45 0.22 -0.39
N ASN A 21 3.24 1.21 -1.28
CA ASN A 21 2.97 2.59 -0.86
C ASN A 21 1.80 2.66 0.11
N VAL A 22 0.72 1.92 -0.14
CA VAL A 22 -0.47 1.92 0.74
C VAL A 22 -0.19 1.08 1.98
N LEU A 23 0.25 -0.16 1.80
CA LEU A 23 0.42 -1.09 2.91
C LEU A 23 1.46 -0.62 3.92
N LEU A 24 2.66 -0.21 3.47
CA LEU A 24 3.71 0.24 4.38
C LEU A 24 3.37 1.58 5.04
N SER A 25 2.57 2.44 4.40
CA SER A 25 2.04 3.64 5.06
C SER A 25 1.11 3.31 6.22
N LEU A 26 0.25 2.29 6.10
CA LEU A 26 -0.58 1.81 7.21
C LEU A 26 0.28 1.29 8.37
N ILE A 27 1.32 0.51 8.04
CA ILE A 27 2.22 -0.02 9.05
C ILE A 27 3.02 1.10 9.74
N GLN A 28 3.54 2.06 8.98
CA GLN A 28 4.26 3.23 9.50
C GLN A 28 3.34 4.04 10.44
N PHE A 29 2.10 4.30 10.03
CA PHE A 29 1.12 4.99 10.88
C PHE A 29 0.91 4.25 12.20
N TRP A 30 0.73 2.93 12.17
CA TRP A 30 0.57 2.13 13.38
C TRP A 30 1.80 2.23 14.30
N GLN A 31 3.01 2.21 13.74
CA GLN A 31 4.24 2.35 14.52
C GLN A 31 4.35 3.72 15.20
N ASP A 32 4.00 4.80 14.49
CA ASP A 32 4.19 6.17 14.95
C ASP A 32 3.05 6.69 15.86
N HIS A 33 1.84 6.14 15.72
CA HIS A 33 0.64 6.65 16.39
C HIS A 33 0.09 5.67 17.44
N GLY A 34 0.97 5.25 18.36
CA GLY A 34 0.54 4.50 19.55
C GLY A 34 0.00 3.10 19.26
N ARG A 35 0.33 2.51 18.11
CA ARG A 35 -0.10 1.17 17.70
C ARG A 35 -1.61 1.03 17.55
N ALA A 36 -2.24 2.10 17.06
CA ALA A 36 -3.61 2.12 16.59
C ALA A 36 -3.64 2.20 15.06
N TRP A 37 -4.63 1.56 14.44
CA TRP A 37 -4.85 1.63 13.00
C TRP A 37 -5.63 2.89 12.62
N PRO A 38 -5.39 3.46 11.42
CA PRO A 38 -6.13 4.63 11.00
C PRO A 38 -7.60 4.27 10.73
N GLU A 39 -8.52 5.10 11.22
CA GLU A 39 -9.95 4.93 10.96
C GLU A 39 -10.33 5.31 9.52
N GLN A 40 -9.58 6.22 8.92
CA GLN A 40 -9.76 6.68 7.54
C GLN A 40 -8.41 6.92 6.88
N ILE A 41 -8.35 6.76 5.56
CA ILE A 41 -7.20 7.16 4.76
C ILE A 41 -7.63 8.16 3.69
N THR A 42 -6.77 9.12 3.40
CA THR A 42 -6.92 10.01 2.24
C THR A 42 -5.71 9.85 1.35
N ILE A 43 -5.92 9.39 0.12
CA ILE A 43 -4.87 9.21 -0.87
C ILE A 43 -4.87 10.42 -1.80
N VAL A 44 -3.75 11.13 -1.87
CA VAL A 44 -3.53 12.23 -2.81
C VAL A 44 -2.61 11.73 -3.93
N SER A 45 -3.11 11.67 -5.16
CA SER A 45 -2.32 11.18 -6.30
C SER A 45 -2.85 11.70 -7.64
N HIS A 46 -2.27 11.22 -8.74
CA HIS A 46 -2.87 11.45 -10.06
C HIS A 46 -4.24 10.77 -10.16
N ALA A 47 -5.23 11.47 -10.71
CA ALA A 47 -6.62 11.00 -10.77
C ALA A 47 -6.75 9.72 -11.58
N PHE A 48 -5.97 9.55 -12.65
CA PHE A 48 -5.93 8.31 -13.43
C PHE A 48 -5.45 7.07 -12.64
N LYS A 49 -4.87 7.24 -11.44
CA LYS A 49 -4.46 6.13 -10.57
C LYS A 49 -5.55 5.69 -9.60
N ARG A 50 -6.71 6.39 -9.56
CA ARG A 50 -7.75 6.15 -8.55
C ARG A 50 -8.19 4.69 -8.51
N GLU A 51 -8.55 4.11 -9.66
CA GLU A 51 -9.00 2.72 -9.76
C GLU A 51 -7.94 1.75 -9.19
N ARG A 52 -6.68 1.92 -9.60
CA ARG A 52 -5.59 1.08 -9.12
C ARG A 52 -5.34 1.22 -7.62
N LEU A 53 -5.32 2.44 -7.10
CA LEU A 53 -4.97 2.71 -5.70
C LEU A 53 -6.12 2.37 -4.75
N VAL A 54 -7.35 2.73 -5.11
CA VAL A 54 -8.53 2.51 -4.27
C VAL A 54 -9.07 1.11 -4.49
N ASP A 55 -9.52 0.81 -5.71
CA ASP A 55 -10.30 -0.39 -5.97
C ASP A 55 -9.41 -1.65 -5.99
N CYS A 56 -8.21 -1.58 -6.59
CA CYS A 56 -7.28 -2.71 -6.54
C CYS A 56 -6.52 -2.79 -5.21
N HIS A 57 -5.74 -1.76 -4.83
CA HIS A 57 -4.85 -1.90 -3.67
C HIS A 57 -5.57 -1.86 -2.33
N CYS A 58 -6.42 -0.86 -2.06
CA CYS A 58 -7.14 -0.82 -0.77
C CYS A 58 -8.07 -2.03 -0.64
N GLY A 59 -8.70 -2.45 -1.74
CA GLY A 59 -9.49 -3.68 -1.81
C GLY A 59 -8.67 -4.92 -1.45
N ALA A 60 -7.52 -5.13 -2.10
CA ALA A 60 -6.64 -6.27 -1.82
C ALA A 60 -6.04 -6.23 -0.40
N ILE A 61 -5.73 -5.04 0.12
CA ILE A 61 -5.25 -4.83 1.50
C ILE A 61 -6.38 -5.09 2.53
N GLY A 62 -7.63 -5.07 2.10
CA GLY A 62 -8.79 -5.22 2.98
C GLY A 62 -9.05 -3.97 3.83
N PHE A 63 -8.63 -2.79 3.36
CA PHE A 63 -9.02 -1.53 3.98
C PHE A 63 -10.43 -1.14 3.52
N PRO A 64 -11.39 -0.83 4.42
CA PRO A 64 -12.77 -0.56 4.02
C PRO A 64 -12.87 0.63 3.07
N LEU A 65 -13.41 0.42 1.87
CA LEU A 65 -13.40 1.41 0.78
C LEU A 65 -14.27 2.64 1.09
N ASP A 66 -15.29 2.50 1.93
CA ASP A 66 -16.10 3.60 2.47
C ASP A 66 -15.31 4.52 3.41
N ARG A 67 -14.14 4.07 3.87
CA ARG A 67 -13.20 4.84 4.70
C ARG A 67 -11.99 5.33 3.91
N VAL A 68 -12.01 5.20 2.58
CA VAL A 68 -10.97 5.68 1.66
C VAL A 68 -11.45 6.92 0.93
N ASN A 69 -10.83 8.06 1.23
CA ASN A 69 -10.96 9.27 0.45
C ASN A 69 -9.86 9.34 -0.61
N PHE A 70 -10.17 9.94 -1.76
CA PHE A 70 -9.20 10.10 -2.84
C PHE A 70 -9.26 11.52 -3.42
N ILE A 71 -8.10 12.18 -3.46
CA ILE A 71 -7.91 13.49 -4.09
C ILE A 71 -7.05 13.28 -5.34
N GLY A 72 -7.69 13.39 -6.49
CA GLY A 72 -7.05 13.23 -7.80
C GLY A 72 -6.59 14.55 -8.39
N ILE A 73 -5.33 14.62 -8.81
CA ILE A 73 -4.74 15.79 -9.46
C ILE A 73 -3.99 15.31 -10.70
N ASP A 74 -4.55 15.50 -11.89
CA ASP A 74 -3.88 15.12 -13.14
C ASP A 74 -3.03 16.25 -13.71
N PRO A 75 -1.84 15.93 -14.27
CA PRO A 75 -1.08 16.89 -15.05
C PRO A 75 -1.80 17.22 -16.38
N PRO A 76 -1.52 18.39 -16.99
CA PRO A 76 -1.94 18.69 -18.36
C PRO A 76 -1.55 17.56 -19.32
N GLY A 77 -2.43 17.17 -20.24
CA GLY A 77 -2.22 16.05 -21.19
C GLY A 77 -2.69 14.67 -20.73
N MET A 78 -2.94 14.47 -19.42
CA MET A 78 -3.66 13.29 -18.92
C MET A 78 -5.15 13.55 -18.79
N ALA A 79 -5.53 14.76 -18.36
CA ALA A 79 -6.92 15.14 -18.16
C ALA A 79 -7.71 15.28 -19.49
N ASP A 80 -7.04 15.55 -20.61
CA ASP A 80 -7.67 15.74 -21.93
C ASP A 80 -7.63 14.50 -22.83
N GLY A 81 -7.05 13.39 -22.36
CA GLY A 81 -6.99 12.12 -23.09
C GLY A 81 -6.04 12.09 -24.28
N THR A 82 -5.20 13.11 -24.46
CA THR A 82 -4.30 13.21 -25.64
C THR A 82 -3.10 12.26 -25.58
N ASN A 83 -2.81 11.68 -24.41
CA ASN A 83 -1.70 10.75 -24.20
C ASN A 83 -2.14 9.27 -24.21
N GLU A 84 -2.34 8.71 -25.41
CA GLU A 84 -2.77 7.32 -25.60
C GLU A 84 -1.82 6.28 -24.96
N ALA A 85 -0.52 6.52 -24.99
CA ALA A 85 0.47 5.62 -24.41
C ALA A 85 0.31 5.54 -22.88
N ALA A 86 0.06 6.69 -22.24
CA ALA A 86 -0.21 6.72 -20.81
C ALA A 86 -1.54 6.03 -20.47
N ALA A 87 -2.60 6.23 -21.26
CA ALA A 87 -3.88 5.55 -21.07
C ALA A 87 -3.73 4.02 -21.15
N LYS A 88 -3.00 3.51 -22.15
CA LYS A 88 -2.69 2.07 -22.25
C LYS A 88 -1.92 1.57 -21.02
N GLY A 89 -0.94 2.33 -20.55
CA GLY A 89 -0.18 2.00 -19.35
C GLY A 89 -1.02 1.99 -18.06
N VAL A 90 -2.06 2.84 -17.97
CA VAL A 90 -3.02 2.80 -16.86
C VAL A 90 -3.79 1.49 -16.87
N VAL A 91 -4.39 1.13 -18.02
CA VAL A 91 -5.17 -0.10 -18.17
C VAL A 91 -4.31 -1.33 -17.89
N GLU A 92 -3.11 -1.42 -18.47
CA GLU A 92 -2.19 -2.54 -18.24
C GLU A 92 -1.84 -2.68 -16.75
N ALA A 93 -1.58 -1.56 -16.07
CA ALA A 93 -1.30 -1.60 -14.64
C ALA A 93 -2.50 -2.10 -13.84
N VAL A 94 -3.72 -1.63 -14.13
CA VAL A 94 -4.93 -2.12 -13.46
C VAL A 94 -5.10 -3.62 -13.69
N THR A 95 -5.00 -4.10 -14.93
CA THR A 95 -5.09 -5.53 -15.25
C THR A 95 -4.09 -6.36 -14.46
N GLN A 96 -2.80 -5.96 -14.42
CA GLN A 96 -1.77 -6.69 -13.68
C GLN A 96 -2.10 -6.79 -12.17
N TRP A 97 -2.66 -5.74 -11.58
CA TRP A 97 -3.03 -5.74 -10.16
C TRP A 97 -4.37 -6.40 -9.86
N LEU A 98 -5.26 -6.55 -10.85
CA LEU A 98 -6.44 -7.39 -10.71
C LEU A 98 -6.09 -8.89 -10.75
N GLU A 99 -5.14 -9.27 -11.60
CA GLU A 99 -4.66 -10.65 -11.72
C GLU A 99 -3.73 -11.08 -10.58
N ASP A 100 -2.95 -10.15 -10.01
CA ASP A 100 -2.05 -10.38 -8.88
C ASP A 100 -2.25 -9.29 -7.80
N PRO A 101 -3.34 -9.37 -7.00
CA PRO A 101 -3.75 -8.31 -6.07
C PRO A 101 -2.73 -7.95 -4.99
N HIS A 102 -1.83 -8.88 -4.65
CA HIS A 102 -0.78 -8.70 -3.64
C HIS A 102 0.63 -8.55 -4.25
N GLY A 103 0.75 -8.57 -5.58
CA GLY A 103 2.05 -8.43 -6.26
C GLY A 103 3.02 -9.58 -5.95
N LYS A 104 2.49 -10.79 -5.72
CA LYS A 104 3.20 -12.01 -5.32
C LYS A 104 3.77 -12.77 -6.53
N GLY A 105 3.24 -12.54 -7.71
CA GLY A 105 3.59 -13.21 -8.95
C GLY A 105 4.92 -12.73 -9.54
N ASN A 106 5.46 -13.53 -10.45
CA ASN A 106 6.78 -13.30 -11.05
C ASN A 106 6.92 -11.94 -11.75
N VAL A 107 5.84 -11.43 -12.36
CA VAL A 107 5.87 -10.16 -13.10
C VAL A 107 6.01 -8.97 -12.14
N LEU A 108 5.10 -8.84 -11.17
CA LEU A 108 5.12 -7.73 -10.22
C LEU A 108 6.26 -7.89 -9.20
N GLY A 109 6.48 -9.09 -8.67
CA GLY A 109 7.61 -9.41 -7.80
C GLY A 109 8.96 -9.19 -8.48
N GLY A 110 9.09 -9.53 -9.77
CA GLY A 110 10.28 -9.25 -10.57
C GLY A 110 10.54 -7.75 -10.74
N LYS A 111 9.48 -6.96 -11.04
CA LYS A 111 9.56 -5.49 -11.09
C LYS A 111 10.01 -4.92 -9.75
N ARG A 112 9.44 -5.41 -8.63
CA ARG A 112 9.80 -5.00 -7.27
C ARG A 112 11.27 -5.30 -6.96
N LYS A 113 11.73 -6.54 -7.22
CA LYS A 113 13.12 -6.94 -7.01
C LYS A 113 14.11 -6.07 -7.79
N LYS A 114 13.80 -5.75 -9.05
CA LYS A 114 14.62 -4.85 -9.88
C LYS A 114 14.74 -3.43 -9.30
N ARG A 115 13.71 -2.96 -8.58
CA ARG A 115 13.69 -1.64 -7.93
C ARG A 115 14.37 -1.64 -6.55
N ASN A 116 14.87 -2.78 -6.06
CA ASN A 116 15.53 -2.89 -4.76
C ASN A 116 17.05 -3.15 -4.86
N PRO A 117 17.85 -2.26 -5.49
CA PRO A 117 19.27 -2.50 -5.66
C PRO A 117 20.05 -2.49 -4.33
N TRP A 118 19.49 -1.92 -3.27
CA TRP A 118 20.10 -1.84 -1.94
C TRP A 118 19.66 -2.93 -0.97
N GLY A 119 18.79 -3.85 -1.40
CA GLY A 119 18.32 -4.95 -0.54
C GLY A 119 17.54 -4.47 0.69
N ILE A 120 16.78 -3.38 0.57
CA ILE A 120 15.92 -2.86 1.62
C ILE A 120 14.90 -3.93 2.02
N SER A 121 14.80 -4.22 3.32
CA SER A 121 13.86 -5.21 3.85
C SER A 121 12.43 -4.87 3.48
N GLN A 122 11.73 -5.86 2.93
CA GLN A 122 10.29 -5.79 2.60
C GLN A 122 9.43 -6.53 3.64
N LEU A 123 9.97 -6.78 4.84
CA LEU A 123 9.17 -7.22 5.98
C LEU A 123 8.25 -6.09 6.43
N LEU A 124 7.03 -6.39 6.83
CA LEU A 124 6.08 -5.40 7.33
C LEU A 124 6.55 -4.86 8.68
N PHE A 125 7.01 -5.75 9.58
CA PHE A 125 7.45 -5.41 10.92
C PHE A 125 8.92 -5.74 11.15
N SER A 126 9.61 -4.91 11.94
CA SER A 126 11.00 -5.14 12.32
C SER A 126 11.16 -6.17 13.44
N THR A 127 10.10 -6.43 14.21
CA THR A 127 10.10 -7.36 15.34
C THR A 127 8.89 -8.29 15.29
N GLU A 128 9.05 -9.50 15.79
CA GLU A 128 7.96 -10.48 15.89
C GLU A 128 6.91 -10.04 16.93
N GLU A 129 7.34 -9.32 17.97
CA GLU A 129 6.48 -8.72 18.98
C GLU A 129 5.52 -7.70 18.37
N ASP A 130 6.03 -6.77 17.54
CA ASP A 130 5.17 -5.80 16.87
C ASP A 130 4.28 -6.48 15.82
N ARG A 131 4.78 -7.49 15.09
CA ARG A 131 3.95 -8.29 14.17
C ARG A 131 2.77 -8.94 14.88
N LYS A 132 2.99 -9.57 16.04
CA LYS A 132 1.91 -10.17 16.85
C LYS A 132 0.96 -9.12 17.40
N ARG A 133 1.50 -8.01 17.93
CA ARG A 133 0.70 -6.94 18.56
C ARG A 133 -0.17 -6.20 17.55
N SER A 134 0.29 -6.06 16.32
CA SER A 134 -0.44 -5.37 15.25
C SER A 134 -1.72 -6.11 14.87
N GLY A 135 -1.73 -7.44 14.99
CA GLY A 135 -2.82 -8.30 14.56
C GLY A 135 -2.86 -8.52 13.04
N VAL A 136 -1.90 -7.98 12.29
CA VAL A 136 -1.79 -8.18 10.83
C VAL A 136 -1.60 -9.65 10.52
N ARG A 137 -2.39 -10.16 9.57
CA ARG A 137 -2.29 -11.53 9.08
C ARG A 137 -1.40 -11.55 7.84
N SER A 138 -0.18 -12.04 8.01
CA SER A 138 0.86 -12.07 6.99
C SER A 138 1.69 -13.36 7.04
N GLU A 139 2.32 -13.67 5.91
CA GLU A 139 3.25 -14.77 5.72
C GLU A 139 4.58 -14.24 5.15
N ILE A 140 5.69 -14.77 5.65
CA ILE A 140 7.02 -14.57 5.05
C ILE A 140 7.26 -15.73 4.08
N ARG A 141 7.58 -15.41 2.83
CA ARG A 141 7.87 -16.40 1.80
C ARG A 141 9.35 -16.76 1.76
N GLU A 142 9.68 -17.81 0.99
CA GLU A 142 11.06 -18.29 0.81
C GLU A 142 12.01 -17.21 0.26
N ASP A 143 11.48 -16.21 -0.45
CA ASP A 143 12.23 -15.06 -0.97
C ASP A 143 12.53 -14.00 0.11
N GLY A 144 12.13 -14.24 1.37
CA GLY A 144 12.32 -13.34 2.50
C GLY A 144 11.39 -12.13 2.50
N GLN A 145 10.44 -12.03 1.56
CA GLN A 145 9.43 -10.98 1.53
C GLN A 145 8.21 -11.38 2.37
N GLU A 146 7.60 -10.39 3.01
CA GLU A 146 6.37 -10.58 3.77
C GLU A 146 5.17 -10.09 2.96
N TYR A 147 4.11 -10.89 2.93
CA TYR A 147 2.87 -10.57 2.22
C TYR A 147 1.68 -10.81 3.13
N LEU A 148 0.58 -10.10 2.87
CA LEU A 148 -0.68 -10.38 3.55
C LEU A 148 -1.19 -11.79 3.20
N SER A 149 -1.73 -12.47 4.20
CA SER A 149 -2.41 -13.76 4.04
C SER A 149 -3.76 -13.52 3.35
N GLU A 150 -3.99 -14.22 2.24
CA GLU A 150 -5.21 -14.07 1.45
C GLU A 150 -6.45 -14.54 2.21
N GLY A 151 -7.58 -13.87 1.99
CA GLY A 151 -8.87 -14.20 2.61
C GLY A 151 -8.95 -13.95 4.11
N SER A 152 -7.90 -13.40 4.73
CA SER A 152 -7.88 -13.10 6.16
C SER A 152 -8.26 -11.64 6.41
N PRO A 153 -9.28 -11.36 7.25
CA PRO A 153 -9.59 -10.00 7.64
C PRO A 153 -8.40 -9.40 8.42
N GLN A 154 -8.03 -8.19 8.03
CA GLN A 154 -6.93 -7.45 8.65
C GLN A 154 -7.45 -6.63 9.84
N PRO A 155 -6.59 -6.22 10.79
CA PRO A 155 -7.05 -5.55 12.00
C PRO A 155 -7.73 -4.20 11.72
N TRP A 156 -7.45 -3.56 10.58
CA TRP A 156 -8.13 -2.36 10.11
C TRP A 156 -9.45 -2.63 9.36
N SER A 157 -9.95 -3.86 9.26
CA SER A 157 -11.25 -4.12 8.63
C SER A 157 -12.43 -4.00 9.59
N TYR A 158 -12.16 -3.93 10.89
CA TYR A 158 -13.20 -3.80 11.93
C TYR A 158 -13.48 -2.32 12.20
N ASN A 159 -14.73 -2.03 12.61
CA ASN A 159 -15.03 -0.78 13.27
C ASN A 159 -14.53 -0.89 14.71
N ASN A 160 -13.80 0.12 15.18
CA ASN A 160 -13.49 0.27 16.61
C ASN A 160 -14.78 0.41 17.42
#